data_AF-A0A1Y0RSZ1-F1
#
_entry.id   AF-A0A1Y0RSZ1-F1
#
_cell.length_a   1.000
_cell.length_b   1.000
_cell.length_c   1.000
_cell.angle_alpha   90.00
_cell.angle_beta   90.00
_cell.angle_gamma   90.00
#
_symmetry.space_group_name_H-M   'P 1'
#
loop_
_entity.id
_entity.type
_entity.pdbx_description
1 polymer ?
#
loop_
_entity_poly.entity_id
_entity_poly.type
_entity_poly.pdbx_seq_one_letter_code
_entity_poly.pdbx_strand_id
1 'polypeptide(L)'
;MKAQEVMGTVNENGQLSLDKPLAVEKRSRVRVIVFFVEEEIDEDDESKEAVLESLRKSLGEAKAGKTRLISQLWDGIDVPYTSCSRNLQQCIST
;
A
#
# COMPACT_ATOMS: atom_id res chain seq x y z
N MET A 1 1.20 25.20 4.18
CA MET A 1 -0.12 24.76 3.68
C MET A 1 -0.56 23.58 4.53
N LYS A 2 -1.84 23.47 4.90
CA LYS A 2 -2.37 22.36 5.70
C LYS A 2 -3.40 21.61 4.85
N ALA A 3 -3.27 20.29 4.74
CA ALA A 3 -4.21 19.44 4.03
C ALA A 3 -5.07 18.68 5.04
N GLN A 4 -6.34 18.45 4.69
CA GLN A 4 -7.27 17.62 5.45
C GLN A 4 -7.94 16.68 4.45
N GLU A 5 -7.86 15.38 4.72
CA GLU A 5 -8.55 14.35 3.95
C GLU A 5 -9.92 14.10 4.57
N VAL A 6 -10.97 14.21 3.76
CA VAL A 6 -12.35 13.95 4.16
C VAL A 6 -13.04 13.25 2.99
N MET A 7 -13.76 12.18 3.29
CA MET A 7 -14.62 11.52 2.32
C MET A 7 -15.76 12.45 1.90
N GLY A 8 -16.13 12.36 0.63
CA GLY A 8 -17.28 13.07 0.09
C GLY A 8 -17.80 12.37 -1.15
N THR A 9 -19.09 12.53 -1.38
CA THR A 9 -19.79 11.97 -2.53
C THR A 9 -20.00 13.06 -3.58
N VAL A 10 -19.69 12.76 -4.84
CA VAL A 10 -20.05 13.60 -5.97
C VAL A 10 -21.39 13.10 -6.51
N ASN A 11 -22.41 13.96 -6.55
CA ASN A 11 -23.71 13.60 -7.10
C ASN A 11 -23.73 13.69 -8.64
N GLU A 12 -24.82 13.23 -9.26
CA GLU A 12 -25.02 13.23 -10.72
C GLU A 12 -24.95 14.63 -11.35
N ASN A 13 -25.18 15.68 -10.57
CA ASN A 13 -25.08 17.07 -11.00
C ASN A 13 -23.66 17.64 -10.84
N GLY A 14 -22.68 16.83 -10.43
CA GLY A 14 -21.28 17.24 -10.22
C GLY A 14 -21.03 18.02 -8.93
N GLN A 15 -21.97 18.03 -7.98
CA GLN A 15 -21.80 18.69 -6.69
C GLN A 15 -21.14 17.75 -5.68
N LEU A 16 -20.00 18.18 -5.13
CA LEU A 16 -19.29 17.49 -4.06
C LEU A 16 -19.94 17.81 -2.71
N SER A 17 -20.43 16.76 -2.04
CA SER A 17 -20.92 16.82 -0.66
C SER A 17 -19.94 16.11 0.25
N LEU A 18 -19.43 16.81 1.27
CA LEU A 18 -18.51 16.21 2.24
C LEU A 18 -19.31 15.51 3.34
N ASP A 19 -18.89 14.31 3.73
CA ASP A 19 -19.54 13.56 4.81
C ASP A 19 -19.37 14.25 6.17
N LYS A 20 -18.27 15.00 6.30
CA LYS A 20 -17.95 15.79 7.48
C LYS A 20 -17.58 17.22 7.09
N PRO A 21 -17.96 18.22 7.90
CA PRO A 21 -17.57 19.60 7.65
C PRO A 21 -16.05 19.77 7.79
N LEU A 22 -15.48 20.63 6.95
CA LEU A 22 -14.06 21.00 7.06
C LEU A 22 -13.83 21.78 8.36
N ALA A 23 -12.75 21.45 9.06
CA ALA A 23 -12.35 22.14 10.29
C ALA A 23 -11.70 23.49 9.96
N VAL A 24 -12.50 24.44 9.50
CA VAL A 24 -12.08 25.82 9.20
C VAL A 24 -12.56 26.79 10.28
N GLU A 25 -11.60 27.45 10.94
CA GLU A 25 -11.88 28.46 11.97
C GLU A 25 -12.34 29.80 11.36
N LYS A 26 -12.03 30.06 10.09
CA LYS A 26 -12.36 31.31 9.38
C LYS A 26 -12.73 31.03 7.93
N ARG A 27 -13.67 31.81 7.39
CA ARG A 27 -14.06 31.77 5.97
C ARG A 27 -12.85 32.05 5.08
N SER A 28 -12.36 31.01 4.41
CA SER A 28 -11.13 31.04 3.62
C SER A 28 -11.33 30.32 2.30
N ARG A 29 -10.58 30.70 1.26
CA ARG A 29 -10.55 29.94 0.00
C ARG A 29 -9.69 28.70 0.18
N VAL A 30 -10.20 27.55 -0.26
CA VAL A 30 -9.51 26.25 -0.21
C VAL A 30 -9.33 25.71 -1.63
N ARG A 31 -8.27 24.92 -1.83
CA ARG A 31 -8.09 24.11 -3.04
C ARG A 31 -8.62 22.72 -2.73
N VAL A 32 -9.51 22.20 -3.57
CA VAL A 32 -10.09 20.87 -3.43
C VAL A 32 -9.39 19.95 -4.42
N ILE A 33 -8.92 18.80 -3.95
CA ILE A 33 -8.42 17.70 -4.78
C ILE A 33 -9.42 16.57 -4.58
N VAL A 34 -9.98 16.07 -5.67
CA VAL A 34 -10.97 14.99 -5.66
C VAL A 34 -10.28 13.73 -6.14
N PHE A 35 -10.34 12.68 -5.33
CA PHE A 35 -9.92 11.35 -5.72
C PHE A 35 -11.17 10.56 -6.08
N PHE A 36 -11.22 10.05 -7.31
CA PHE A 36 -12.20 9.06 -7.69
C PHE A 36 -11.63 7.71 -7.28
N VAL A 37 -12.32 7.01 -6.40
CA VAL A 37 -12.06 5.59 -6.20
C VAL A 37 -12.68 4.91 -7.41
N GLU A 38 -11.87 4.71 -8.43
CA GLU A 38 -12.22 3.71 -9.43
C GLU A 38 -12.30 2.40 -8.65
N GLU A 39 -13.45 1.72 -8.71
CA GLU A 39 -13.50 0.30 -8.36
C GLU A 39 -12.67 -0.41 -9.42
N GLU A 40 -11.34 -0.25 -9.34
CA GLU A 40 -10.42 -1.21 -9.90
C GLU A 40 -10.74 -2.49 -9.15
N ILE A 41 -11.60 -3.31 -9.77
CA ILE A 41 -11.53 -4.74 -9.58
C ILE A 41 -10.13 -5.07 -10.09
N ASP A 42 -9.14 -4.93 -9.22
CA ASP A 42 -7.81 -5.42 -9.51
C ASP A 42 -8.02 -6.90 -9.82
N GLU A 43 -7.74 -7.31 -11.05
CA GLU A 43 -7.88 -8.73 -11.43
C GLU A 43 -6.94 -9.61 -10.59
N ASP A 44 -5.96 -9.00 -9.90
CA ASP A 44 -5.06 -9.60 -8.92
C ASP A 44 -5.56 -9.47 -7.46
N ASP A 45 -6.69 -8.79 -7.19
CA ASP A 45 -7.30 -8.74 -5.86
C ASP A 45 -7.95 -10.11 -5.57
N GLU A 46 -7.15 -10.99 -4.97
CA GLU A 46 -7.64 -12.23 -4.40
C GLU A 46 -8.82 -11.90 -3.46
N SER A 47 -9.99 -12.48 -3.75
CA SER A 47 -11.20 -12.24 -2.95
C SER A 47 -10.91 -12.36 -1.45
N LYS A 48 -11.58 -11.54 -0.63
CA LYS A 48 -11.38 -11.53 0.84
C LYS A 48 -11.47 -12.94 1.43
N GLU A 49 -12.32 -13.77 0.86
CA GLU A 49 -12.53 -15.17 1.20
C GLU A 49 -11.28 -16.03 0.93
N ALA A 50 -10.62 -15.86 -0.22
CA ALA A 50 -9.40 -16.57 -0.59
C ALA A 50 -8.23 -16.20 0.33
N VAL A 51 -8.07 -14.91 0.64
CA VAL A 51 -7.06 -14.43 1.61
C VAL A 51 -7.32 -15.02 2.99
N LEU A 52 -8.57 -15.08 3.44
CA LEU A 52 -8.92 -15.67 4.73
C LEU A 52 -8.64 -17.18 4.77
N GLU A 53 -8.86 -17.90 3.67
CA GLU A 53 -8.53 -19.32 3.56
C GLU A 53 -7.02 -19.56 3.65
N SER A 54 -6.22 -18.78 2.91
CA SER A 54 -4.75 -18.90 2.91
C SER A 54 -4.16 -18.61 4.30
N LEU A 55 -4.70 -17.62 5.01
CA LEU A 55 -4.33 -17.28 6.38
C LEU A 55 -4.71 -18.38 7.38
N ARG A 56 -5.91 -18.98 7.26
CA ARG A 56 -6.32 -20.11 8.12
C ARG A 56 -5.41 -21.32 7.91
N LYS A 57 -5.06 -21.62 6.65
CA LYS A 57 -4.16 -22.71 6.30
C LYS A 57 -2.78 -22.50 6.90
N SER A 58 -2.14 -21.36 6.64
CA SER A 58 -0.81 -21.04 7.16
C SER A 58 -0.78 -21.00 8.70
N LEU A 59 -1.84 -20.51 9.35
CA LEU A 59 -1.97 -20.57 10.80
C LEU A 59 -2.09 -22.02 11.32
N GLY A 60 -2.83 -22.88 10.62
CA GLY A 60 -2.92 -24.30 10.94
C GLY A 60 -1.58 -25.02 10.82
N GLU A 61 -0.82 -24.72 9.77
CA GLU A 61 0.53 -25.26 9.55
C GLU A 61 1.51 -24.79 10.63
N ALA A 62 1.46 -23.51 11.00
CA ALA A 62 2.26 -22.97 12.09
C ALA A 62 1.94 -23.64 13.44
N LYS A 63 0.65 -23.83 13.75
CA LYS A 63 0.20 -24.56 14.95
C LYS A 63 0.63 -26.03 14.95
N ALA A 64 0.67 -26.66 13.78
CA ALA A 64 1.15 -28.03 13.60
C ALA A 64 2.69 -28.15 13.64
N GLY A 65 3.42 -27.05 13.87
CA GLY A 65 4.88 -27.02 13.93
C GLY A 65 5.56 -27.08 12.55
N LYS A 66 4.80 -26.97 11.45
CA LYS A 66 5.33 -26.88 10.08
C LYS A 66 5.84 -25.46 9.82
N THR A 67 6.93 -25.11 10.50
CA THR A 67 7.59 -23.81 10.40
C THR A 67 9.05 -23.98 10.00
N ARG A 68 9.63 -22.97 9.35
CA ARG A 68 11.06 -22.94 9.04
C ARG A 68 11.75 -21.98 10.00
N LEU A 69 12.97 -22.31 10.42
CA LEU A 69 13.79 -21.38 11.19
C LEU A 69 14.11 -20.15 10.34
N ILE A 70 14.17 -18.98 10.97
CA ILE A 70 14.50 -17.72 10.29
C ILE A 70 15.85 -17.81 9.57
N SER A 71 16.82 -18.51 10.15
CA SER A 71 18.13 -18.74 9.53
C SER A 71 18.06 -19.57 8.23
N GLN A 72 17.04 -20.41 8.08
CA GLN A 72 16.82 -21.26 6.89
C GLN A 72 15.88 -20.60 5.86
N LEU A 73 15.33 -19.41 6.16
CA LEU A 73 14.43 -18.72 5.24
C LEU A 73 15.18 -18.22 3.99
N TRP A 74 16.46 -17.89 4.15
CA TRP A 74 17.34 -17.43 3.08
C TRP A 74 17.95 -18.56 2.24
N ASP A 75 17.90 -19.80 2.74
CA ASP A 75 18.41 -20.97 2.02
C ASP A 75 17.51 -21.26 0.81
N GLY A 76 18.03 -20.93 -0.39
CA GLY A 76 17.34 -21.10 -1.67
C GLY A 76 16.78 -19.81 -2.28
N ILE A 77 17.00 -18.65 -1.65
CA ILE A 77 16.75 -17.34 -2.27
C ILE A 77 18.08 -16.86 -2.88
N ASP A 78 18.35 -17.28 -4.12
CA ASP A 78 19.45 -16.70 -4.91
C ASP A 78 18.98 -15.35 -5.44
N VAL A 79 19.28 -14.28 -4.71
CA VAL A 79 19.20 -12.93 -5.26
C VAL A 79 20.33 -12.79 -6.28
N PRO A 80 20.04 -12.59 -7.58
CA PRO A 80 21.08 -12.27 -8.53
C PRO A 80 21.67 -10.92 -8.10
N TYR A 81 22.89 -10.93 -7.57
CA TYR A 81 23.71 -9.74 -7.48
C TYR A 81 23.89 -9.26 -8.92
N THR A 82 23.02 -8.37 -9.39
CA THR A 82 23.25 -7.68 -10.65
C THR A 82 24.52 -6.88 -10.46
N SER A 83 25.56 -7.34 -11.15
CA SER A 83 26.89 -6.78 -11.19
C SER A 83 26.80 -5.26 -11.29
N CYS A 84 27.26 -4.57 -10.25
CA CYS A 84 27.59 -3.16 -10.33
C CYS A 84 28.83 -3.01 -11.23
N SER A 85 28.62 -3.12 -12.55
CA SER A 85 29.63 -2.77 -13.55
C SER A 85 29.64 -1.25 -13.70
N ARG A 86 30.19 -0.56 -12.70
CA ARG A 86 30.72 0.81 -12.83
C ARG A 86 31.71 1.07 -11.70
N ASN A 87 32.98 0.83 -12.02
CA ASN A 87 34.19 1.39 -11.39
C ASN A 87 34.08 1.78 -9.91
N LEU A 88 34.34 0.82 -9.02
CA LEU A 88 34.46 1.05 -7.57
C LEU A 88 35.80 1.72 -7.16
N GLN A 89 36.49 2.38 -8.10
CA GLN A 89 37.76 3.06 -7.84
C GLN A 89 37.70 4.59 -7.92
N GLN A 90 36.52 5.18 -8.17
CA GLN A 90 36.38 6.63 -8.29
C GLN A 90 35.46 7.30 -7.27
N CYS A 91 34.85 6.53 -6.36
CA CYS A 91 33.95 7.10 -5.34
C CYS A 91 34.62 7.35 -3.97
N ILE A 92 35.93 7.16 -3.84
CA ILE A 92 36.63 7.48 -2.58
C ILE A 92 37.96 8.19 -2.91
N SER A 93 37.96 9.52 -2.72
CA SER A 93 39.12 10.41 -2.56
C SER A 93 39.85 10.96 -3.80
N THR A 94 39.41 12.13 -4.28
CA THR A 94 40.15 13.39 -4.62
C THR A 94 39.44 14.15 -5.72
#